data_AF-A0A8I3WCM4-F1
#
_entry.id   AF-A0A8I3WCM4-F1
#
_cell.length_a   1.000
_cell.length_b   1.000
_cell.length_c   1.000
_cell.angle_alpha   90.00
_cell.angle_beta   90.00
_cell.angle_gamma   90.00
#
_symmetry.space_group_name_H-M   'P 1'
#
loop_
_entity.id
_entity.type
_entity.pdbx_description
1 polymer ?
#
loop_
_entity_poly.entity_id
_entity_poly.type
_entity_poly.pdbx_seq_one_letter_code
_entity_poly.pdbx_strand_id
1 'polypeptide(L)'
;MNVEHLANVLSEKTRSSNWVVVFKALVTVHHLMVHGNERFIKHLSSRSTLFTLHNFLDKSVIEGYTMSAFIRRYSKYLNEKSLAYRMILSDITKTKRGIDGVIRTMNTEELLNTLTVIQTQFNALLSFNANPDELTNGIIHAAFMLLFKDSLRLFAAYNDGILNLLGKYFHMRKNQCRESLDIYIKFLQGRTKLIQFLNVAEQVGIDRCNIPYITQVSVSLLCT
;
A
#
# COMPACT_ATOMS: atom_id res chain seq x y z
N MET A 1 16.58 -2.17 -22.99
CA MET A 1 16.23 -0.89 -22.34
C MET A 1 16.76 -0.91 -20.91
N ASN A 2 17.58 0.07 -20.52
CA ASN A 2 18.10 0.17 -19.15
C ASN A 2 16.97 0.59 -18.17
N VAL A 3 16.97 0.04 -16.95
CA VAL A 3 16.02 0.35 -15.87
C VAL A 3 15.97 1.85 -15.59
N GLU A 4 17.13 2.51 -15.57
CA GLU A 4 17.25 3.94 -15.35
C GLU A 4 16.56 4.75 -16.45
N HIS A 5 16.80 4.40 -17.71
CA HIS A 5 16.19 5.07 -18.85
C HIS A 5 14.66 4.94 -18.80
N LEU A 6 14.14 3.74 -18.52
CA LEU A 6 12.69 3.51 -18.37
C LEU A 6 12.10 4.34 -17.22
N ALA A 7 12.77 4.37 -16.06
CA ALA A 7 12.33 5.17 -14.93
C ALA A 7 12.30 6.67 -15.27
N ASN A 8 13.29 7.18 -15.99
CA ASN A 8 13.35 8.58 -16.41
C ASN A 8 12.23 8.93 -17.39
N VAL A 9 11.99 8.10 -18.42
CA VAL A 9 10.88 8.30 -19.36
C VAL A 9 9.54 8.34 -18.63
N LEU A 10 9.30 7.44 -17.67
CA LEU A 10 8.05 7.43 -16.89
C LEU A 10 7.93 8.65 -15.98
N SER A 11 9.02 9.06 -15.31
CA SER A 11 9.07 10.29 -14.52
C SER A 11 8.76 11.53 -15.37
N GLU A 12 9.28 11.63 -16.58
CA GLU A 12 8.96 12.72 -17.50
C GLU A 12 7.48 12.76 -17.87
N LYS A 13 6.86 11.61 -18.14
CA LYS A 13 5.41 11.54 -18.42
C LYS A 13 4.55 12.02 -17.26
N THR A 14 4.99 11.84 -16.01
CA THR A 14 4.27 12.38 -14.85
C THR A 14 4.32 13.91 -14.73
N ARG A 15 5.14 14.61 -15.53
CA ARG A 15 5.18 16.09 -15.57
C ARG A 15 4.19 16.70 -16.57
N SER A 16 3.43 15.87 -17.30
CA SER A 16 2.37 16.33 -18.19
C SER A 16 1.26 17.05 -17.43
N SER A 17 0.60 18.03 -18.07
CA SER A 17 -0.64 18.64 -17.55
C SER A 17 -1.87 17.77 -17.79
N ASN A 18 -1.83 16.89 -18.79
CA ASN A 18 -2.93 15.99 -19.14
C ASN A 18 -3.05 14.82 -18.15
N TRP A 19 -4.18 14.74 -17.46
CA TRP A 19 -4.47 13.72 -16.45
C TRP A 19 -4.34 12.28 -16.96
N VAL A 20 -4.74 12.00 -18.21
CA VAL A 20 -4.68 10.66 -18.83
C VAL A 20 -3.22 10.20 -18.91
N VAL A 21 -2.33 11.09 -19.34
CA VAL A 21 -0.90 10.79 -19.49
C VAL A 21 -0.28 10.52 -18.11
N VAL A 22 -0.54 11.39 -17.14
CA VAL A 22 0.02 11.26 -15.79
C VAL A 22 -0.48 9.99 -15.12
N PHE A 23 -1.79 9.73 -15.16
CA PHE A 23 -2.37 8.58 -14.48
C PHE A 23 -1.90 7.25 -15.11
N LYS A 24 -1.86 7.16 -16.44
CA LYS A 24 -1.30 5.98 -17.13
C LYS A 24 0.17 5.75 -16.81
N ALA A 25 0.97 6.83 -16.67
CA ALA A 25 2.37 6.71 -16.25
C ALA A 25 2.48 6.14 -14.83
N LEU A 26 1.66 6.62 -13.88
CA LEU A 26 1.63 6.08 -12.51
C LEU A 26 1.21 4.61 -12.49
N VAL A 27 0.17 4.23 -13.23
CA VAL A 27 -0.29 2.83 -13.33
C VAL A 27 0.80 1.94 -13.92
N THR A 28 1.53 2.43 -14.93
CA THR A 28 2.65 1.71 -15.54
C THR A 28 3.80 1.52 -14.55
N VAL A 29 4.16 2.56 -13.79
CA VAL A 29 5.18 2.45 -12.73
C VAL A 29 4.76 1.42 -11.68
N HIS A 30 3.52 1.47 -11.20
CA HIS A 30 3.02 0.50 -10.23
C HIS A 30 3.07 -0.93 -10.79
N HIS A 31 2.63 -1.12 -12.04
CA HIS A 31 2.71 -2.42 -12.71
C HIS A 31 4.16 -2.95 -12.76
N LEU A 32 5.14 -2.10 -13.09
CA LEU A 32 6.55 -2.47 -13.10
C LEU A 32 7.12 -2.74 -11.70
N MET A 33 6.66 -2.03 -10.67
CA MET A 33 7.04 -2.34 -9.28
C MET A 33 6.56 -3.72 -8.85
N VAL A 34 5.36 -4.13 -9.28
CA VAL A 34 4.73 -5.40 -8.88
C VAL A 34 5.20 -6.58 -9.75
N HIS A 35 5.18 -6.43 -11.07
CA HIS A 35 5.39 -7.51 -12.03
C HIS A 35 6.74 -7.44 -12.75
N GLY A 36 7.41 -6.30 -12.70
CA GLY A 36 8.74 -6.14 -13.30
C GLY A 36 9.85 -6.73 -12.45
N ASN A 37 11.07 -6.62 -12.98
CA ASN A 37 12.29 -7.01 -12.26
C ASN A 37 12.50 -6.14 -11.01
N GLU A 38 12.93 -6.74 -9.90
CA GLU A 38 13.16 -6.04 -8.63
C GLU A 38 14.15 -4.87 -8.75
N ARG A 39 15.08 -4.91 -9.71
CA ARG A 39 15.97 -3.79 -10.03
C ARG A 39 15.22 -2.48 -10.30
N PHE A 40 14.00 -2.55 -10.81
CA PHE A 40 13.17 -1.36 -11.07
C PHE A 40 12.76 -0.66 -9.77
N ILE A 41 12.08 -1.35 -8.85
CA ILE A 41 11.68 -0.75 -7.56
C ILE A 41 12.91 -0.35 -6.73
N LYS A 42 13.99 -1.14 -6.78
CA LYS A 42 15.26 -0.80 -6.13
C LYS A 42 15.84 0.51 -6.65
N HIS A 43 15.83 0.73 -7.97
CA HIS A 43 16.25 1.99 -8.57
C HIS A 43 15.34 3.16 -8.19
N LEU A 44 14.02 2.95 -8.09
CA LEU A 44 13.10 4.02 -7.65
C LEU A 44 13.31 4.37 -6.17
N SER A 45 13.57 3.37 -5.32
CA SER A 45 13.77 3.56 -3.87
C SER A 45 15.05 4.32 -3.52
N SER A 46 16.02 4.42 -4.43
CA SER A 46 17.23 5.22 -4.19
C SER A 46 16.96 6.73 -4.27
N ARG A 47 15.81 7.14 -4.81
CA ARG A 47 15.41 8.55 -4.93
C ARG A 47 14.78 9.03 -3.62
N SER A 48 15.06 10.28 -3.24
CA SER A 48 14.44 10.92 -2.06
C SER A 48 12.94 11.14 -2.24
N THR A 49 12.51 11.47 -3.46
CA THR A 49 11.11 11.63 -3.84
C THR A 49 10.92 11.11 -5.26
N LEU A 50 9.94 10.23 -5.45
CA LEU A 50 9.68 9.61 -6.76
C LEU A 50 8.75 10.50 -7.61
N PHE A 51 7.65 10.99 -7.04
CA PHE A 51 6.70 11.89 -7.70
C PHE A 51 6.37 13.12 -6.84
N THR A 52 6.26 14.28 -7.46
CA THR A 52 5.88 15.56 -6.81
C THR A 52 4.52 16.03 -7.32
N LEU A 53 3.48 15.20 -7.11
CA LEU A 53 2.14 15.43 -7.66
C LEU A 53 1.12 15.92 -6.63
N HIS A 54 1.53 16.33 -5.42
CA HIS A 54 0.62 16.73 -4.34
C HIS A 54 -0.33 17.90 -4.69
N ASN A 55 0.06 18.76 -5.64
CA ASN A 55 -0.77 19.86 -6.16
C ASN A 55 -1.26 19.62 -7.60
N PHE A 56 -1.14 18.41 -8.14
CA PHE A 56 -1.57 18.11 -9.51
C PHE A 56 -3.05 18.46 -9.72
N LEU A 57 -3.35 19.18 -10.80
CA LEU A 57 -4.71 19.60 -11.15
C LEU A 57 -4.82 19.83 -12.66
N ASP A 58 -5.66 19.04 -13.31
CA ASP A 58 -6.06 19.23 -14.70
C ASP A 58 -7.48 19.81 -14.73
N LYS A 59 -7.64 21.01 -15.27
CA LYS A 59 -8.94 21.70 -15.41
C LYS A 59 -9.47 21.69 -16.86
N SER A 60 -8.81 20.97 -17.77
CA SER A 60 -9.17 20.98 -19.19
C SER A 60 -10.54 20.37 -19.47
N VAL A 61 -10.94 19.37 -18.68
CA VAL A 61 -12.24 18.69 -18.75
C VAL A 61 -12.72 18.30 -17.35
N ILE A 62 -14.03 18.11 -17.17
CA ILE A 62 -14.65 17.75 -15.89
C ILE A 62 -14.01 16.47 -15.31
N GLU A 63 -13.80 15.46 -16.15
CA GLU A 63 -13.16 14.21 -15.73
C GLU A 63 -11.72 14.44 -15.24
N GLY A 64 -10.97 15.36 -15.85
CA GLY A 64 -9.63 15.72 -15.43
C GLY A 64 -9.60 16.32 -14.02
N TYR A 65 -10.59 17.16 -13.70
CA TYR A 65 -10.73 17.74 -12.37
C TYR A 65 -10.98 16.64 -11.32
N THR A 66 -11.90 15.71 -11.59
CA THR A 66 -12.20 14.58 -10.71
C THR A 66 -11.00 13.64 -10.56
N MET A 67 -10.37 13.24 -11.66
CA MET A 67 -9.23 12.32 -11.67
C MET A 67 -7.99 12.90 -11.00
N SER A 68 -7.85 14.22 -10.96
CA SER A 68 -6.74 14.88 -10.27
C SER A 68 -6.65 14.52 -8.78
N ALA A 69 -7.79 14.35 -8.10
CA ALA A 69 -7.80 13.91 -6.70
C ALA A 69 -7.24 12.49 -6.53
N PHE A 70 -7.61 11.57 -7.43
CA PHE A 70 -7.11 10.19 -7.41
C PHE A 70 -5.64 10.11 -7.80
N ILE A 71 -5.17 10.91 -8.76
CA ILE A 71 -3.75 11.02 -9.12
C ILE A 71 -2.91 11.45 -7.92
N ARG A 72 -3.36 12.45 -7.14
CA ARG A 72 -2.69 12.88 -5.90
C ARG A 72 -2.59 11.75 -4.87
N ARG A 73 -3.69 11.04 -4.62
CA ARG A 73 -3.73 9.94 -3.64
C ARG A 73 -2.91 8.73 -4.10
N TYR A 74 -3.00 8.38 -5.38
CA TYR A 74 -2.28 7.24 -5.96
C TYR A 74 -0.77 7.47 -6.01
N SER A 75 -0.33 8.67 -6.44
CA SER A 75 1.09 9.04 -6.41
C SER A 75 1.67 9.05 -5.00
N LYS A 76 0.89 9.49 -3.99
CA LYS A 76 1.27 9.36 -2.58
C LYS A 76 1.52 7.91 -2.21
N TYR A 77 0.61 6.99 -2.54
CA TYR A 77 0.82 5.57 -2.27
C TYR A 77 2.09 5.01 -2.94
N LEU A 78 2.37 5.36 -4.20
CA LEU A 78 3.58 4.88 -4.89
C LEU A 78 4.87 5.44 -4.27
N ASN A 79 4.87 6.70 -3.83
CA ASN A 79 5.96 7.28 -3.06
C ASN A 79 6.18 6.48 -1.76
N GLU A 80 5.11 6.17 -1.02
CA GLU A 80 5.19 5.40 0.24
C GLU A 80 5.63 3.95 -0.01
N LYS A 81 5.20 3.30 -1.09
CA LYS A 81 5.69 1.96 -1.46
C LYS A 81 7.19 1.97 -1.76
N SER A 82 7.68 3.00 -2.47
CA SER A 82 9.11 3.18 -2.75
C SER A 82 9.92 3.45 -1.47
N LEU A 83 9.38 4.28 -0.57
CA LEU A 83 9.99 4.58 0.72
C LEU A 83 10.03 3.36 1.62
N ALA A 84 8.94 2.59 1.69
CA ALA A 84 8.87 1.35 2.44
C ALA A 84 9.98 0.39 1.97
N TYR A 85 10.09 0.16 0.66
CA TYR A 85 11.17 -0.67 0.11
C TYR A 85 12.56 -0.19 0.55
N ARG A 86 12.81 1.12 0.57
CA ARG A 86 14.09 1.68 1.05
C ARG A 86 14.33 1.37 2.54
N MET A 87 13.30 1.48 3.37
CA MET A 87 13.43 1.32 4.82
C MET A 87 13.61 -0.14 5.26
N ILE A 88 12.94 -1.07 4.59
CA ILE A 88 13.00 -2.51 4.94
C ILE A 88 13.87 -3.34 3.99
N LEU A 89 14.48 -2.72 2.98
CA LEU A 89 15.33 -3.34 1.96
C LEU A 89 14.67 -4.51 1.21
N SER A 90 13.34 -4.52 1.14
CA SER A 90 12.56 -5.57 0.49
C SER A 90 11.15 -5.07 0.13
N ASP A 91 10.48 -5.70 -0.83
CA ASP A 91 9.06 -5.44 -1.09
C ASP A 91 8.21 -6.35 -0.19
N ILE A 92 7.58 -5.77 0.84
CA ILE A 92 6.78 -6.52 1.80
C ILE A 92 5.64 -7.30 1.16
N THR A 93 5.16 -6.89 -0.02
CA THR A 93 4.08 -7.63 -0.72
C THR A 93 4.59 -8.92 -1.36
N LYS A 94 5.92 -9.10 -1.46
CA LYS A 94 6.58 -10.25 -2.08
C LYS A 94 7.39 -11.09 -1.09
N THR A 95 7.42 -10.74 0.20
CA THR A 95 8.19 -11.50 1.20
C THR A 95 7.58 -12.88 1.45
N LYS A 96 8.43 -13.83 1.86
CA LYS A 96 8.00 -15.17 2.27
C LYS A 96 7.08 -15.06 3.49
N ARG A 97 5.91 -15.70 3.40
CA ARG A 97 4.87 -15.72 4.44
C ARG A 97 4.73 -17.10 5.08
N GLY A 98 3.93 -17.19 6.14
CA GLY A 98 3.68 -18.43 6.89
C GLY A 98 4.57 -18.57 8.11
N ILE A 99 4.56 -19.75 8.74
CA ILE A 99 5.25 -20.02 10.01
C ILE A 99 6.75 -19.66 9.93
N ASP A 100 7.40 -20.03 8.84
CA ASP A 100 8.81 -19.70 8.54
C ASP A 100 8.95 -18.46 7.64
N GLY A 101 7.97 -17.56 7.69
CA GLY A 101 7.96 -16.29 6.96
C GLY A 101 8.84 -15.26 7.63
N VAL A 102 9.44 -14.37 6.83
CA VAL A 102 10.46 -13.40 7.30
C VAL A 102 9.94 -12.58 8.49
N ILE A 103 8.71 -12.07 8.39
CA ILE A 103 8.11 -11.22 9.42
C ILE A 103 7.79 -12.02 10.70
N ARG A 104 7.45 -13.31 10.60
CA ARG A 104 7.13 -14.17 11.76
C ARG A 104 8.34 -14.47 12.62
N THR A 105 9.54 -14.44 12.04
CA THR A 105 10.80 -14.79 12.70
C THR A 105 11.60 -13.58 13.17
N MET A 106 11.19 -12.35 12.82
CA MET A 106 11.85 -11.11 13.26
C MET A 106 11.94 -11.02 14.78
N ASN A 107 13.04 -10.45 15.26
CA ASN A 107 13.18 -10.06 16.67
C ASN A 107 12.31 -8.82 16.99
N THR A 108 12.16 -8.49 18.27
CA THR A 108 11.24 -7.43 18.72
C THR A 108 11.56 -6.06 18.10
N GLU A 109 12.82 -5.67 18.02
CA GLU A 109 13.23 -4.35 17.54
C GLU A 109 13.00 -4.21 16.03
N GLU A 110 13.44 -5.21 15.26
CA GLU A 110 13.19 -5.29 13.82
C GLU A 110 11.70 -5.31 13.49
N LEU A 111 10.91 -6.05 14.29
CA LEU A 111 9.49 -6.19 14.09
C LEU A 111 8.75 -4.87 14.30
N LEU A 112 9.04 -4.14 15.38
CA LEU A 112 8.39 -2.85 15.68
C LEU A 112 8.66 -1.80 14.59
N ASN A 113 9.92 -1.72 14.14
CA ASN A 113 10.31 -0.86 13.03
C ASN A 113 9.58 -1.25 11.73
N THR A 114 9.58 -2.55 11.40
CA THR A 114 8.94 -3.07 10.18
C THR A 114 7.44 -2.82 10.18
N LEU A 115 6.75 -3.09 11.30
CA LEU A 115 5.31 -2.89 11.43
C LEU A 115 4.91 -1.42 11.24
N THR A 116 5.72 -0.49 11.74
CA THR A 116 5.50 0.96 11.55
C THR A 116 5.58 1.35 10.08
N VAL A 117 6.52 0.78 9.32
CA VAL A 117 6.64 0.99 7.87
C VAL A 117 5.44 0.40 7.13
N ILE A 118 5.06 -0.85 7.42
CA ILE A 118 3.90 -1.51 6.82
C ILE A 118 2.63 -0.70 7.05
N GLN A 119 2.40 -0.26 8.29
CA GLN A 119 1.26 0.55 8.66
C GLN A 119 1.17 1.84 7.84
N THR A 120 2.29 2.53 7.64
CA THR A 120 2.35 3.79 6.89
C THR A 120 2.00 3.57 5.42
N GLN A 121 2.60 2.55 4.81
CA GLN A 121 2.31 2.15 3.43
C GLN A 121 0.84 1.72 3.26
N PHE A 122 0.30 0.95 4.20
CA PHE A 122 -1.08 0.47 4.18
C PHE A 122 -2.09 1.61 4.32
N ASN A 123 -1.83 2.58 5.21
CA ASN A 123 -2.65 3.77 5.35
C ASN A 123 -2.66 4.62 4.08
N ALA A 124 -1.51 4.76 3.41
CA ALA A 124 -1.42 5.48 2.15
C ALA A 124 -2.23 4.80 1.03
N LEU A 125 -2.23 3.46 1.00
CA LEU A 125 -3.05 2.67 0.08
C LEU A 125 -4.54 2.94 0.30
N LEU A 126 -5.00 2.79 1.55
CA LEU A 126 -6.40 2.96 1.90
C LEU A 126 -6.88 4.41 1.77
N SER A 127 -5.96 5.37 1.75
CA SER A 127 -6.26 6.78 1.46
C SER A 127 -6.67 7.04 0.02
N PHE A 128 -6.61 6.05 -0.88
CA PHE A 128 -7.19 6.16 -2.22
C PHE A 128 -8.69 6.47 -2.15
N ASN A 129 -9.40 5.78 -1.22
CA ASN A 129 -10.76 6.09 -0.77
C ASN A 129 -11.72 6.48 -1.91
N ALA A 130 -11.82 5.60 -2.92
CA ALA A 130 -12.77 5.72 -4.01
C ALA A 130 -14.09 5.06 -3.64
N ASN A 131 -15.19 5.65 -4.10
CA ASN A 131 -16.50 5.03 -4.11
C ASN A 131 -16.75 4.29 -5.45
N PRO A 132 -17.69 3.33 -5.51
CA PRO A 132 -17.97 2.58 -6.72
C PRO A 132 -18.34 3.45 -7.93
N ASP A 133 -19.10 4.52 -7.70
CA ASP A 133 -19.55 5.48 -8.71
C ASP A 133 -18.44 6.40 -9.24
N GLU A 134 -17.30 6.48 -8.55
CA GLU A 134 -16.14 7.26 -8.98
C GLU A 134 -15.18 6.45 -9.87
N LEU A 135 -15.33 5.13 -9.90
CA LEU A 135 -14.57 4.22 -10.75
C LEU A 135 -15.22 4.14 -12.14
N THR A 136 -15.09 5.23 -12.91
CA THR A 136 -15.88 5.46 -14.13
C THR A 136 -15.17 5.14 -15.44
N ASN A 137 -13.86 4.91 -15.42
CA ASN A 137 -13.07 4.68 -16.64
C ASN A 137 -11.98 3.61 -16.44
N GLY A 138 -11.44 3.10 -17.55
CA GLY A 138 -10.46 2.01 -17.52
C GLY A 138 -9.14 2.34 -16.81
N ILE A 139 -8.75 3.62 -16.72
CA ILE A 139 -7.48 4.02 -16.09
C ILE A 139 -7.60 3.93 -14.57
N ILE A 140 -8.67 4.51 -14.00
CA ILE A 140 -8.91 4.44 -12.56
C ILE A 140 -9.22 3.00 -12.11
N HIS A 141 -9.93 2.22 -12.93
CA HIS A 141 -10.10 0.78 -12.68
C HIS A 141 -8.76 0.04 -12.65
N ALA A 142 -7.87 0.26 -13.62
CA ALA A 142 -6.55 -0.37 -13.63
C ALA A 142 -5.72 0.01 -12.40
N ALA A 143 -5.77 1.27 -11.99
CA ALA A 143 -5.11 1.75 -10.77
C ALA A 143 -5.67 1.04 -9.52
N PHE A 144 -7.00 0.99 -9.39
CA PHE A 144 -7.71 0.36 -8.28
C PHE A 144 -7.42 -1.14 -8.19
N MET A 145 -7.40 -1.86 -9.33
CA MET A 145 -7.06 -3.28 -9.36
C MET A 145 -5.64 -3.57 -8.85
N LEU A 146 -4.67 -2.71 -9.13
CA LEU A 146 -3.32 -2.85 -8.59
C LEU A 146 -3.30 -2.57 -7.08
N LEU A 147 -4.01 -1.54 -6.60
CA LEU A 147 -4.15 -1.28 -5.16
C LEU A 147 -4.82 -2.43 -4.43
N PHE A 148 -5.87 -3.01 -5.01
CA PHE A 148 -6.56 -4.17 -4.46
C PHE A 148 -5.59 -5.35 -4.29
N LYS A 149 -4.81 -5.68 -5.32
CA LYS A 149 -3.83 -6.78 -5.22
C LYS A 149 -2.75 -6.52 -4.17
N ASP A 150 -2.28 -5.27 -4.04
CA ASP A 150 -1.30 -4.92 -3.02
C ASP A 150 -1.91 -4.85 -1.62
N SER A 151 -3.19 -4.47 -1.47
CA SER A 151 -3.87 -4.41 -0.17
C SER A 151 -3.99 -5.79 0.46
N LEU A 152 -4.34 -6.82 -0.33
CA LEU A 152 -4.42 -8.20 0.15
C LEU A 152 -3.06 -8.70 0.64
N ARG A 153 -1.99 -8.41 -0.10
CA ARG A 153 -0.63 -8.84 0.25
C ARG A 153 -0.08 -8.09 1.45
N LEU A 154 -0.29 -6.77 1.51
CA LEU A 154 0.06 -5.93 2.66
C LEU A 154 -0.67 -6.39 3.91
N PHE A 155 -1.98 -6.63 3.83
CA PHE A 155 -2.75 -7.07 4.97
C PHE A 155 -2.29 -8.42 5.50
N ALA A 156 -2.00 -9.39 4.61
CA ALA A 156 -1.47 -10.68 5.02
C ALA A 156 -0.12 -10.54 5.76
N ALA A 157 0.80 -9.73 5.23
CA ALA A 157 2.08 -9.44 5.87
C ALA A 157 1.92 -8.70 7.21
N TYR A 158 1.01 -7.72 7.27
CA TYR A 158 0.72 -6.99 8.50
C TYR A 158 0.15 -7.93 9.56
N ASN A 159 -0.80 -8.81 9.20
CA ASN A 159 -1.37 -9.80 10.09
C ASN A 159 -0.33 -10.79 10.64
N ASP A 160 0.61 -11.25 9.80
CA ASP A 160 1.74 -12.07 10.26
C ASP A 160 2.61 -11.34 11.27
N GLY A 161 2.89 -10.06 11.05
CA GLY A 161 3.66 -9.24 12.00
C GLY A 161 2.91 -8.99 13.31
N ILE A 162 1.59 -8.78 13.27
CA ILE A 162 0.77 -8.65 14.49
C ILE A 162 0.76 -9.95 15.29
N LEU A 163 0.68 -11.10 14.65
CA LEU A 163 0.73 -12.38 15.35
C LEU A 163 2.10 -12.63 15.99
N ASN A 164 3.19 -12.23 15.33
CA ASN A 164 4.52 -12.24 15.93
C ASN A 164 4.61 -11.28 17.14
N LEU A 165 4.06 -10.08 17.01
CA LEU A 165 4.04 -9.05 18.04
C LEU A 165 3.33 -9.54 19.31
N LEU A 166 2.14 -10.13 19.15
CA LEU A 166 1.36 -10.69 20.25
C LEU A 166 2.08 -11.86 20.93
N GLY A 167 2.75 -12.72 20.16
CA GLY A 167 3.53 -13.84 20.72
C GLY A 167 4.72 -13.38 21.59
N LYS A 168 5.22 -12.16 21.37
CA LYS A 168 6.36 -11.59 22.13
C LYS A 168 5.94 -10.64 23.24
N TYR A 169 4.71 -10.11 23.20
CA TYR A 169 4.25 -8.96 24.00
C TYR A 169 4.57 -9.07 25.51
N PHE A 170 4.30 -10.23 26.13
CA PHE A 170 4.51 -10.44 27.57
C PHE A 170 5.98 -10.51 27.99
N HIS A 171 6.90 -10.64 27.03
CA HIS A 171 8.34 -10.67 27.26
C HIS A 171 9.02 -9.32 26.92
N MET A 172 8.24 -8.31 26.52
CA MET A 172 8.74 -7.00 26.14
C MET A 172 8.94 -6.07 27.33
N ARG A 173 9.81 -5.06 27.15
CA ARG A 173 9.96 -3.98 28.12
C ARG A 173 8.75 -3.04 28.08
N LYS A 174 8.50 -2.30 29.16
CA LYS A 174 7.33 -1.41 29.29
C LYS A 174 7.15 -0.42 28.13
N ASN A 175 8.22 0.14 27.59
CA ASN A 175 8.17 1.04 26.44
C ASN A 175 7.74 0.30 25.16
N GLN A 176 8.30 -0.88 24.92
CA GLN A 176 7.94 -1.75 23.79
C GLN A 176 6.50 -2.25 23.89
N CYS A 177 5.99 -2.57 25.09
CA CYS A 177 4.58 -2.91 25.27
C CYS A 177 3.66 -1.76 24.86
N ARG A 178 3.98 -0.51 25.25
CA ARG A 178 3.19 0.67 24.89
C ARG A 178 3.16 0.88 23.37
N GLU A 179 4.32 0.78 22.73
CA GLU A 179 4.43 0.89 21.26
C GLU A 179 3.68 -0.23 20.54
N SER A 180 3.82 -1.47 21.02
CA SER A 180 3.12 -2.64 20.48
C SER A 180 1.60 -2.49 20.55
N LEU A 181 1.10 -1.97 21.68
CA LEU A 181 -0.33 -1.75 21.86
C LEU A 181 -0.86 -0.67 20.90
N ASP A 182 -0.11 0.41 20.68
CA ASP A 182 -0.46 1.45 19.70
C ASP A 182 -0.50 0.88 18.27
N ILE A 183 0.49 0.08 17.88
CA ILE A 183 0.51 -0.62 16.58
C ILE A 183 -0.70 -1.54 16.44
N TYR A 184 -1.03 -2.32 17.47
CA TYR A 184 -2.18 -3.23 17.46
C TYR A 184 -3.51 -2.49 17.30
N ILE A 185 -3.71 -1.39 18.03
CA ILE A 185 -4.93 -0.56 17.93
C ILE A 185 -5.07 0.01 16.51
N LYS A 186 -3.98 0.54 15.94
CA LYS A 186 -3.97 1.06 14.57
C LYS A 186 -4.20 -0.02 13.52
N PHE A 187 -3.70 -1.24 13.74
CA PHE A 187 -4.02 -2.39 12.90
C PHE A 187 -5.54 -2.67 12.87
N LEU A 188 -6.22 -2.67 14.02
CA LEU A 188 -7.67 -2.87 14.08
C LEU A 188 -8.43 -1.79 13.31
N GLN A 189 -8.01 -0.53 13.41
CA GLN A 189 -8.61 0.58 12.65
C GLN A 189 -8.38 0.44 11.14
N GLY A 190 -7.15 0.13 10.73
CA GLY A 190 -6.80 -0.07 9.31
C GLY A 190 -7.57 -1.24 8.70
N ARG A 191 -7.84 -2.27 9.49
CA ARG A 191 -8.64 -3.42 9.08
C ARG A 191 -10.10 -3.07 8.79
N THR A 192 -10.74 -2.22 9.60
CA THR A 192 -12.10 -1.73 9.33
C THR A 192 -12.16 -0.98 8.00
N LYS A 193 -11.16 -0.13 7.72
CA LYS A 193 -11.05 0.57 6.43
C LYS A 193 -10.79 -0.38 5.26
N LEU A 194 -10.02 -1.45 5.47
CA LEU A 194 -9.83 -2.48 4.45
C LEU A 194 -11.15 -3.15 4.10
N ILE A 195 -12.01 -3.48 5.07
CA ILE A 195 -13.32 -4.08 4.79
C ILE A 195 -14.15 -3.17 3.89
N GLN A 196 -14.18 -1.86 4.17
CA GLN A 196 -14.85 -0.87 3.31
C GLN A 196 -14.26 -0.86 1.89
N PHE A 197 -12.93 -0.87 1.77
CA PHE A 197 -12.23 -0.94 0.49
C PHE A 197 -12.58 -2.22 -0.29
N LEU A 198 -12.68 -3.38 0.39
CA LEU A 198 -13.06 -4.66 -0.23
C LEU A 198 -14.53 -4.69 -0.67
N ASN A 199 -15.42 -4.00 0.06
CA ASN A 199 -16.82 -3.87 -0.37
C ASN A 199 -16.94 -3.05 -1.66
N VAL A 200 -16.13 -2.00 -1.82
CA VAL A 200 -16.07 -1.24 -3.09
C VAL A 200 -15.56 -2.15 -4.21
N ALA A 201 -14.51 -2.93 -3.94
CA ALA A 201 -13.97 -3.90 -4.89
C ALA A 201 -15.02 -4.90 -5.39
N GLU A 202 -15.84 -5.44 -4.50
CA GLU A 202 -16.95 -6.31 -4.85
C GLU A 202 -18.00 -5.61 -5.74
N GLN A 203 -18.39 -4.38 -5.39
CA GLN A 203 -19.42 -3.63 -6.11
C GLN A 203 -19.00 -3.24 -7.53
N VAL A 204 -17.69 -3.10 -7.79
CA VAL A 204 -17.16 -2.81 -9.12
C VAL A 204 -16.78 -4.07 -9.91
N GLY A 205 -17.23 -5.24 -9.46
CA GLY A 205 -17.16 -6.49 -10.23
C GLY A 205 -15.92 -7.34 -10.01
N ILE A 206 -15.18 -7.15 -8.91
CA ILE A 206 -14.13 -8.11 -8.53
C ILE A 206 -14.80 -9.36 -7.93
N ASP A 207 -14.50 -10.54 -8.49
CA ASP A 207 -15.08 -11.80 -8.03
C ASP A 207 -14.87 -12.01 -6.53
N ARG A 208 -15.95 -12.40 -5.84
CA ARG A 208 -15.93 -12.73 -4.40
C ARG A 208 -14.88 -13.78 -4.05
N CYS A 209 -14.57 -14.72 -4.94
CA CYS A 209 -13.53 -15.73 -4.74
C CYS A 209 -12.12 -15.13 -4.56
N ASN A 210 -11.90 -13.90 -5.04
CA ASN A 210 -10.64 -13.17 -4.89
C ASN A 210 -10.62 -12.26 -3.64
N ILE A 211 -11.75 -12.12 -2.94
CA ILE A 211 -11.89 -11.26 -1.76
C ILE A 211 -11.83 -12.14 -0.51
N PRO A 212 -10.81 -11.99 0.36
CA PRO A 212 -10.72 -12.80 1.56
C PRO A 212 -11.80 -12.41 2.56
N TYR A 213 -12.36 -13.40 3.25
CA TYR A 213 -13.24 -13.15 4.39
C TYR A 213 -12.41 -12.73 5.62
N ILE A 214 -12.65 -11.54 6.16
CA ILE A 214 -11.90 -10.99 7.30
C ILE A 214 -12.80 -10.99 8.55
N THR A 215 -12.72 -12.06 9.36
CA THR A 215 -13.51 -12.31 10.58
C THR A 215 -13.32 -11.24 11.65
N GLN A 216 -14.35 -10.53 12.11
CA GLN A 216 -14.24 -9.55 13.22
C GLN A 216 -13.50 -10.17 14.40
N VAL A 217 -12.33 -9.64 14.75
CA VAL A 217 -11.59 -10.11 15.93
C VAL A 217 -12.33 -9.54 17.14
N SER A 218 -12.81 -10.44 18.00
CA SER A 218 -13.41 -10.08 19.27
C SER A 218 -12.39 -9.29 20.10
N VAL A 219 -12.77 -8.10 20.56
CA VAL A 219 -11.96 -7.23 21.44
C VAL A 219 -11.65 -7.91 22.79
N SER A 220 -12.23 -9.08 23.06
CA SER A 220 -12.13 -9.84 24.30
C SER A 220 -10.72 -10.25 24.72
N LEU A 221 -9.73 -10.26 23.81
CA LEU A 221 -8.31 -10.49 24.17
C LEU A 221 -7.67 -9.32 24.93
N LEU A 222 -8.29 -8.14 24.96
CA LEU A 222 -7.79 -6.95 25.68
C LEU A 222 -8.35 -6.82 27.10
N CYS A 223 -9.22 -7.73 27.55
CA CYS A 223 -9.96 -7.62 28.82
C CYS A 223 -9.73 -8.77 29.82
N THR A 224 -8.71 -9.60 29.61
CA THR A 224 -8.28 -10.65 30.57
C THR A 224 -6.86 -10.38 31.00
#